data_AF-G4SVB8-F1
#
_entry.id   AF-G4SVB8-F1
#
_cell.length_a   1.000
_cell.length_b   1.000
_cell.length_c   1.000
_cell.angle_alpha   90.00
_cell.angle_beta   90.00
_cell.angle_gamma   90.00
#
_symmetry.space_group_name_H-M   'P 1'
#
loop_
_entity.id
_entity.type
_entity.pdbx_description
1 polymer ?
#
loop_
_entity_poly.entity_id
_entity_poly.type
_entity_poly.pdbx_seq_one_letter_code
_entity_poly.pdbx_strand_id
1 'polypeptide(L)' 'MTTLNLNDELINAVRVIADRQHTTPEKLIHEALQGLIEDYHDIQSAEAALKRIESGEDRTYTLDEARAYLNELDS' A
#
# COMPACT_ATOMS: atom_id res chain seq x y z
N MET A 1 -8.32 -7.10 22.59
CA MET A 1 -6.94 -7.62 22.59
C MET A 1 -6.93 -8.86 21.73
N THR A 2 -6.12 -8.88 20.68
CA THR A 2 -5.94 -10.06 19.81
C THR A 2 -4.60 -10.68 20.15
N THR A 3 -4.57 -11.99 20.36
CA THR A 3 -3.32 -12.73 20.61
C THR A 3 -2.80 -13.28 19.28
N LEU A 4 -1.56 -12.93 18.93
CA LEU A 4 -0.86 -13.47 17.76
C LEU A 4 0.12 -14.54 18.21
N ASN A 5 0.06 -15.70 17.58
CA ASN A 5 1.01 -16.77 17.83
C ASN A 5 2.11 -16.70 16.76
N LEU A 6 3.33 -16.35 17.18
CA LEU A 6 4.50 -16.26 16.31
C LEU A 6 5.44 -17.40 16.66
N ASN A 7 6.05 -18.01 15.65
CA ASN A 7 7.08 -19.01 15.90
C ASN A 7 8.36 -18.36 16.48
N ASP A 8 9.23 -19.18 17.07
CA ASP A 8 10.43 -18.72 17.77
C ASP A 8 11.39 -17.94 16.87
N GLU A 9 11.49 -18.33 15.60
CA GLU A 9 12.33 -17.64 14.62
C GLU A 9 11.82 -16.23 14.34
N LEU A 10 10.52 -16.08 14.12
CA LEU A 10 9.88 -14.81 13.80
C LEU A 10 9.91 -13.85 14.99
N ILE A 11 9.61 -14.32 16.21
CA ILE A 11 9.70 -13.45 17.39
C ILE A 11 11.14 -12.96 17.63
N ASN A 12 12.14 -13.80 17.37
CA ASN A 12 13.55 -13.41 17.46
C ASN A 12 13.90 -12.37 16.39
N ALA A 13 13.46 -12.56 15.15
CA ALA A 13 13.68 -11.58 14.09
C ALA A 13 13.03 -10.22 14.42
N VAL A 14 11.78 -10.22 14.90
CA VAL A 14 11.07 -9.01 15.33
C VAL A 14 11.84 -8.30 16.45
N ARG A 15 12.31 -9.03 17.47
CA ARG A 15 13.10 -8.44 18.57
C ARG A 15 14.38 -7.78 18.07
N VAL A 16 15.15 -8.46 17.22
CA VAL A 16 16.39 -7.91 16.65
C VAL A 16 16.13 -6.64 15.86
N ILE A 17 15.06 -6.59 15.07
CA ILE A 17 14.71 -5.41 14.28
C ILE A 17 14.24 -4.28 15.20
N ALA A 18 13.40 -4.59 16.19
CA ALA A 18 12.89 -3.60 17.14
C ALA A 18 14.03 -2.93 17.93
N ASP A 19 15.00 -3.73 18.39
CA ASP A 19 16.19 -3.24 19.09
C ASP A 19 17.01 -2.28 18.22
N ARG A 20 17.22 -2.63 16.94
CA ARG A 20 17.96 -1.80 15.97
C ARG A 20 17.23 -0.49 15.65
N GLN A 21 15.91 -0.49 15.69
CA GLN A 21 15.08 0.68 15.41
C GLN A 21 14.70 1.47 16.66
N HIS A 22 15.22 1.08 17.84
CA HIS A 22 14.88 1.68 19.13
C HIS A 22 13.36 1.74 19.38
N THR A 23 12.66 0.67 19.02
CA THR A 23 11.21 0.51 19.20
C THR A 23 10.89 -0.78 19.98
N THR A 24 9.62 -1.04 20.29
CA THR A 24 9.22 -2.31 20.91
C THR A 24 8.74 -3.31 19.86
N PRO A 25 8.87 -4.63 20.11
CA PRO A 25 8.32 -5.66 19.23
C PRO A 25 6.84 -5.46 18.90
N GLU A 26 6.03 -5.06 19.89
CA GLU A 26 4.59 -4.85 19.73
C GLU A 26 4.31 -3.68 18.78
N LYS A 27 5.02 -2.57 18.94
CA LYS A 27 4.89 -1.41 18.06
C LYS A 27 5.32 -1.75 16.63
N LEU A 28 6.45 -2.46 16.49
CA LEU A 28 6.93 -2.91 15.18
C LEU A 28 5.92 -3.85 14.48
N ILE A 29 5.36 -4.82 15.22
CA ILE A 29 4.33 -5.74 14.68
C ILE A 29 3.09 -4.94 14.25
N HIS A 30 2.65 -3.98 15.07
CA HIS A 30 1.49 -3.17 14.76
C HIS A 30 1.69 -2.35 13.48
N GLU A 31 2.81 -1.63 13.36
CA GLU A 31 3.14 -0.82 12.20
C GLU A 31 3.31 -1.69 10.94
N ALA A 32 3.97 -2.84 11.06
CA ALA A 32 4.14 -3.77 9.94
C ALA A 32 2.81 -4.35 9.45
N LEU A 33 1.89 -4.71 10.37
CA LEU A 33 0.56 -5.18 9.99
C LEU A 33 -0.29 -4.07 9.36
N GLN A 34 -0.18 -2.84 9.85
CA GLN A 34 -0.85 -1.70 9.24
C GLN A 34 -0.35 -1.47 7.81
N GLY A 35 0.97 -1.40 7.61
CA GLY A 35 1.57 -1.24 6.29
C GLY A 35 1.18 -2.36 5.32
N LEU A 36 1.17 -3.61 5.79
CA LEU A 36 0.74 -4.76 4.97
C LEU A 36 -0.72 -4.62 4.49
N ILE A 37 -1.62 -4.13 5.34
CA ILE A 37 -3.03 -3.94 4.99
C ILE A 37 -3.19 -2.78 4.00
N GLU A 38 -2.48 -1.68 4.23
CA GLU A 38 -2.45 -0.53 3.30
C GLU A 38 -1.92 -0.96 1.92
N ASP A 39 -0.78 -1.65 1.86
CA ASP A 39 -0.20 -2.18 0.62
C ASP A 39 -1.17 -3.10 -0.12
N TYR A 40 -1.89 -3.96 0.61
CA TYR A 40 -2.89 -4.84 0.01
C TYR A 40 -4.02 -4.05 -0.66
N HIS A 41 -4.50 -2.99 -0.02
CA HIS A 41 -5.53 -2.12 -0.58
C HIS A 41 -5.03 -1.32 -1.79
N ASP A 42 -3.79 -0.85 -1.75
CA ASP A 42 -3.17 -0.12 -2.85
C ASP A 42 -3.00 -1.02 -4.08
N ILE A 43 -2.54 -2.26 -3.89
CA ILE A 43 -2.43 -3.26 -4.95
C ILE A 43 -3.81 -3.54 -5.56
N GLN A 44 -4.82 -3.80 -4.74
CA GLN A 44 -6.18 -4.06 -5.22
C GLN A 44 -6.75 -2.88 -6.01
N SER A 45 -6.49 -1.65 -5.56
CA SER A 45 -6.94 -0.44 -6.24
C SER A 45 -6.23 -0.25 -7.59
N ALA A 46 -4.93 -0.52 -7.64
CA ALA A 46 -4.15 -0.50 -8.87
C ALA A 46 -4.63 -1.57 -9.87
N GLU A 47 -4.85 -2.80 -9.42
CA GLU A 47 -5.40 -3.89 -10.25
C GLU A 47 -6.79 -3.55 -10.80
N ALA A 48 -7.65 -2.94 -9.99
CA ALA A 48 -8.97 -2.49 -10.43
C ALA A 48 -8.86 -1.40 -11.49
N ALA A 49 -7.96 -0.43 -11.34
CA ALA A 49 -7.71 0.60 -12.33
C ALA A 49 -7.19 0.03 -13.66
N LEU A 50 -6.26 -0.94 -13.59
CA LEU A 50 -5.77 -1.64 -14.79
C LEU A 50 -6.90 -2.38 -15.52
N LYS A 51 -7.78 -3.07 -14.79
CA LYS A 51 -8.93 -3.76 -15.39
C LYS A 51 -9.89 -2.81 -16.10
N ARG A 52 -10.12 -1.60 -15.56
CA ARG A 52 -10.96 -0.58 -16.22
C ARG A 52 -10.31 -0.03 -17.49
N ILE A 53 -8.97 0.11 -17.50
CA ILE A 53 -8.24 0.49 -18.71
C ILE A 53 -8.36 -0.63 -19.76
N GLU A 54 -8.16 -1.89 -19.37
CA GLU A 54 -8.24 -3.05 -20.26
C GLU A 54 -9.64 -3.27 -20.83
N SER A 55 -10.69 -3.03 -20.04
CA SER A 55 -12.08 -3.13 -20.48
C SER A 55 -12.50 -1.95 -21.38
N GLY A 56 -11.69 -0.90 -21.45
CA GLY A 56 -12.00 0.34 -22.16
C GLY A 56 -12.96 1.27 -21.40
N GLU A 57 -13.26 0.98 -20.13
CA GLU A 57 -14.03 1.85 -19.25
C GLU A 57 -13.25 3.13 -18.91
N ASP A 58 -11.96 3.00 -18.62
CA ASP A 58 -11.04 4.11 -18.41
C ASP A 58 -10.13 4.29 -19.64
N ARG A 59 -9.92 5.55 -20.05
CA ARG A 59 -8.99 5.90 -21.13
C ARG A 59 -7.69 6.45 -20.56
N THR A 60 -6.56 6.03 -21.12
CA THR A 60 -5.26 6.64 -20.85
C THR A 60 -5.03 7.83 -21.77
N TYR A 61 -4.41 8.87 -21.23
CA TYR A 61 -4.07 10.10 -21.95
C TYR A 61 -2.57 10.33 -21.85
N THR A 62 -2.00 10.90 -22.91
CA THR A 62 -0.68 11.53 -22.81
C THR A 62 -0.77 12.79 -21.95
N LEU A 63 0.38 13.25 -21.44
CA LEU A 63 0.43 14.46 -20.62
C LEU A 63 -0.11 15.70 -21.36
N ASP A 64 0.16 15.81 -22.66
CA ASP A 64 -0.30 16.94 -23.47
C ASP A 64 -1.82 16.89 -23.71
N GLU A 65 -2.39 15.70 -23.96
CA GLU A 65 -3.85 15.51 -24.06
C GLU A 65 -4.53 15.84 -22.72
N ALA A 66 -3.97 15.39 -21.59
CA ALA A 66 -4.51 15.69 -20.27
C ALA A 66 -4.49 17.19 -19.95
N ARG A 67 -3.41 17.90 -20.32
CA ARG A 67 -3.29 19.36 -20.16
C ARG A 67 -4.30 20.12 -21.01
N ALA A 68 -4.50 19.71 -22.25
CA ALA A 68 -5.50 20.31 -23.13
C ALA A 68 -6.91 20.13 -22.52
N TYR A 69 -7.25 18.91 -22.09
CA TYR A 69 -8.54 18.61 -21.49
C TYR A 69 -8.81 19.39 -20.20
N LEU A 70 -7.81 19.54 -19.32
CA LEU A 70 -7.96 20.31 -18.09
C LEU A 70 -8.12 21.82 -18.36
N ASN A 71 -7.36 22.38 -19.30
CA ASN A 71 -7.49 23.79 -19.67
C ASN A 71 -8.87 24.10 -20.29
N GLU A 72 -9.46 23.15 -21.03
CA GLU A 72 -10.82 23.27 -21.57
C GLU A 72 -11.90 23.23 -20.48
N LEU A 73 -11.66 22.57 -19.34
CA LEU A 73 -12.59 22.52 -18.20
C LEU A 73 -12.56 23.79 -17.32
N ASP A 74 -11.44 24.52 -17.31
CA ASP A 74 -11.25 25.75 -16.53
C ASP A 74 -11.71 27.03 -17.28
N SER A 75 -12.21 26.89 -18.51
CA SER A 75 -12.65 27.99 -19.40
C SER A 75 -14.16 28.18 -19.42
#